data_AF-A0AAV8APX4-F1
#
_entry.id   AF-A0AAV8APX4-F1
#
_cell.length_a   1.000
_cell.length_b   1.000
_cell.length_c   1.000
_cell.angle_alpha   90.00
_cell.angle_beta   90.00
_cell.angle_gamma   90.00
#
_symmetry.space_group_name_H-M   'P 1'
#
loop_
_entity.id
_entity.type
_entity.pdbx_description
1 polymer ?
#
loop_
_entity_poly.entity_id
_entity_poly.type
_entity_poly.pdbx_seq_one_letter_code
_entity_poly.pdbx_strand_id
1 'polypeptide(L)'
;RGTALGSLALVARALLENQQLIRWHLVFKAFCGVIALICGNGYIVGINQIYDIGIDKVNKPYLPIAAGDLSVQLAWLLVLFFAGAGLSIVAWNFGSFITSLYCLGLFLGTIYSVPPFRLKRYPVAAFLIIATVRGFLLNFGVYYATRAALGLPFQWSSPVAFITCFVTLFALVIAITKDLPDVEGDRKFQISTLATKLGVRNIALLGSGLLLANYLVAIFVAFYLPQEFRQSIMVPAHALLASGLIFQAWILEQANYTKDAILQFYRFIWNLFYAEYLVFPLI
;
A
#
# COMPACT_ATOMS: atom_id res chain seq x y z
N ARG A 1 0.30 -8.50 3.10
CA ARG A 1 -1.08 -8.65 2.59
C ARG A 1 -1.29 -7.78 1.36
N GLY A 2 -1.29 -6.45 1.48
CA GLY A 2 -1.53 -5.53 0.35
C GLY A 2 -0.65 -5.74 -0.88
N THR A 3 0.66 -5.93 -0.72
CA THR A 3 1.57 -6.15 -1.86
C THR A 3 1.22 -7.40 -2.66
N ALA A 4 1.00 -8.53 -1.99
CA ALA A 4 0.61 -9.77 -2.66
C ALA A 4 -0.75 -9.63 -3.35
N LEU A 5 -1.74 -9.06 -2.66
CA LEU A 5 -3.07 -8.88 -3.20
C LEU A 5 -3.08 -7.98 -4.43
N GLY A 6 -2.43 -6.81 -4.37
CA GLY A 6 -2.32 -5.90 -5.51
C GLY A 6 -1.58 -6.51 -6.69
N SER A 7 -0.49 -7.23 -6.43
CA SER A 7 0.27 -7.94 -7.47
C SER A 7 -0.59 -8.99 -8.18
N LEU A 8 -1.30 -9.82 -7.40
CA LEU A 8 -2.20 -10.83 -7.93
C LEU A 8 -3.35 -10.21 -8.73
N ALA A 9 -3.91 -9.10 -8.25
CA ALA A 9 -5.01 -8.41 -8.91
C ALA A 9 -4.58 -7.81 -10.27
N LEU A 10 -3.39 -7.21 -10.35
CA LEU A 10 -2.82 -6.67 -11.61
C LEU A 10 -2.46 -7.77 -12.60
N VAL A 11 -1.87 -8.87 -12.13
CA VAL A 11 -1.62 -10.04 -12.96
C VAL A 11 -2.94 -10.59 -13.47
N ALA A 12 -3.92 -10.81 -12.60
CA ALA A 12 -5.25 -11.33 -12.97
C ALA A 12 -5.91 -10.44 -14.02
N ARG A 13 -5.89 -9.10 -13.85
CA ARG A 13 -6.45 -8.18 -14.84
C ARG A 13 -5.75 -8.30 -16.19
N ALA A 14 -4.42 -8.26 -16.22
CA ALA A 14 -3.66 -8.37 -17.46
C ALA A 14 -3.90 -9.72 -18.18
N LEU A 15 -4.07 -10.81 -17.43
CA LEU A 15 -4.39 -12.13 -17.98
C LEU A 15 -5.83 -12.20 -18.49
N LEU A 16 -6.79 -11.59 -17.81
CA LEU A 16 -8.19 -11.49 -18.26
C LEU A 16 -8.32 -10.68 -19.55
N GLU A 17 -7.50 -9.64 -19.71
CA GLU A 17 -7.40 -8.85 -20.96
C GLU A 17 -6.74 -9.63 -22.11
N ASN A 18 -6.01 -10.72 -21.83
CA ASN A 18 -5.17 -11.43 -22.80
C ASN A 18 -5.25 -12.97 -22.66
N GLN A 19 -6.45 -13.52 -22.48
CA GLN A 19 -6.67 -14.93 -22.15
C GLN A 19 -6.00 -15.90 -23.14
N GLN A 20 -5.97 -15.54 -24.43
CA GLN A 20 -5.34 -16.31 -25.51
C GLN A 20 -3.82 -16.46 -25.39
N LEU A 21 -3.16 -15.64 -24.57
CA LEU A 21 -1.70 -15.62 -24.41
C LEU A 21 -1.22 -16.37 -23.16
N ILE A 22 -2.13 -16.96 -22.37
CA ILE A 22 -1.79 -17.65 -21.13
C ILE A 22 -0.96 -18.90 -21.41
N ARG A 23 0.23 -18.97 -20.82
CA ARG A 23 1.16 -20.10 -20.90
C ARG A 23 1.65 -20.50 -19.51
N TRP A 24 1.95 -21.77 -19.30
CA TRP A 24 2.43 -22.30 -18.02
C TRP A 24 3.69 -21.59 -17.49
N HIS A 25 4.62 -21.19 -18.36
CA HIS A 25 5.81 -20.45 -17.95
C HIS A 25 5.50 -19.08 -17.32
N LEU A 26 4.34 -18.48 -17.63
CA LEU A 26 3.92 -17.20 -17.05
C LEU A 26 3.55 -17.36 -15.59
N VAL A 27 3.01 -18.51 -15.20
CA VAL A 27 2.63 -18.81 -13.81
C VAL A 27 3.89 -18.82 -12.93
N PHE A 28 4.94 -19.51 -13.38
CA PHE A 28 6.23 -19.52 -12.68
C PHE A 28 6.82 -18.11 -12.58
N LYS A 29 6.82 -17.36 -13.69
CA LYS A 29 7.32 -15.98 -13.71
C LYS A 29 6.54 -15.07 -12.77
N ALA A 30 5.21 -15.17 -12.75
CA ALA A 30 4.35 -14.42 -11.83
C ALA A 30 4.63 -14.79 -10.36
N PHE A 31 4.81 -16.08 -10.06
CA PHE A 31 5.17 -16.56 -8.73
C PHE A 31 6.52 -15.98 -8.25
N CYS A 32 7.55 -16.01 -9.09
CA CYS A 32 8.84 -15.35 -8.81
C CYS A 32 8.66 -13.84 -8.54
N GLY A 33 7.80 -13.17 -9.33
CA GLY A 33 7.50 -11.74 -9.14
C GLY A 33 6.86 -11.45 -7.78
N VAL A 34 5.89 -12.26 -7.36
CA VAL A 34 5.27 -12.14 -6.03
C VAL A 34 6.28 -12.36 -4.92
N ILE A 35 7.17 -13.36 -5.03
CA ILE A 35 8.26 -13.57 -4.05
C ILE A 35 9.15 -12.34 -3.98
N ALA A 36 9.60 -11.80 -5.13
CA ALA A 36 10.45 -10.63 -5.17
C ALA A 36 9.79 -9.42 -4.47
N LEU A 37 8.50 -9.19 -4.71
CA LEU A 37 7.76 -8.09 -4.07
C LEU A 37 7.54 -8.32 -2.57
N ILE A 38 7.36 -9.57 -2.12
CA ILE A 38 7.33 -9.92 -0.70
C ILE A 38 8.70 -9.63 -0.06
N CYS A 39 9.79 -10.01 -0.71
CA CYS A 39 11.15 -9.67 -0.27
C CYS A 39 11.34 -8.16 -0.18
N GLY A 40 10.96 -7.39 -1.21
CA GLY A 40 11.06 -5.93 -1.18
C GLY A 40 10.26 -5.30 -0.04
N ASN A 41 9.02 -5.76 0.18
CA ASN A 41 8.23 -5.32 1.32
C ASN A 41 8.85 -5.74 2.66
N GLY A 42 9.42 -6.95 2.75
CA GLY A 42 10.14 -7.46 3.92
C GLY A 42 11.35 -6.61 4.28
N TYR A 43 12.14 -6.21 3.28
CA TYR A 43 13.24 -5.25 3.45
C TYR A 43 12.74 -3.91 3.99
N ILE A 44 11.79 -3.28 3.31
CA ILE A 44 11.30 -1.92 3.64
C ILE A 44 10.67 -1.88 5.04
N VAL A 45 9.83 -2.86 5.38
CA VAL A 45 9.19 -2.94 6.71
C VAL A 45 10.19 -3.37 7.78
N GLY A 46 11.14 -4.24 7.46
CA GLY A 46 12.15 -4.71 8.39
C GLY A 46 13.14 -3.61 8.79
N ILE A 47 13.70 -2.86 7.83
CA ILE A 47 14.54 -1.70 8.18
C ILE A 47 13.75 -0.68 8.99
N ASN A 48 12.46 -0.48 8.69
CA ASN A 48 11.65 0.48 9.43
C ASN A 48 11.57 0.09 10.92
N GLN A 49 11.24 -1.18 11.22
CA GLN A 49 11.21 -1.67 12.60
C GLN A 49 12.57 -1.59 13.30
N ILE A 50 13.67 -1.90 12.61
CA ILE A 50 15.02 -1.83 13.20
C ILE A 50 15.37 -0.41 13.66
N TYR A 51 15.03 0.63 12.88
CA TYR A 51 15.32 2.02 13.24
C TYR A 51 14.27 2.65 14.17
N ASP A 52 13.12 2.00 14.35
CA ASP A 52 12.00 2.47 15.16
C ASP A 52 11.78 1.63 16.44
N ILE A 53 12.67 0.69 16.80
CA ILE A 53 12.53 -0.20 17.99
C ILE A 53 12.06 0.55 19.24
N GLY A 54 12.66 1.69 19.56
CA GLY A 54 12.29 2.48 20.75
C GLY A 54 10.87 3.05 20.68
N ILE A 55 10.43 3.49 19.50
CA ILE A 55 9.08 4.00 19.25
C ILE A 55 8.08 2.85 19.25
N ASP A 56 8.42 1.74 18.58
CA ASP A 56 7.56 0.58 18.44
C ASP A 56 7.35 -0.16 19.76
N LYS A 57 8.31 -0.14 20.69
CA LYS A 57 8.11 -0.65 22.07
C LYS A 57 6.96 0.04 22.80
N VAL A 58 6.66 1.29 22.46
CA VAL A 58 5.56 2.05 23.05
C VAL A 58 4.28 1.83 22.27
N ASN A 59 4.33 2.05 20.96
CA ASN A 59 3.14 2.13 20.12
C ASN A 59 2.66 0.75 19.64
N LYS A 60 3.61 -0.16 19.39
CA LYS A 60 3.37 -1.46 18.73
C LYS A 60 4.20 -2.57 19.41
N PRO A 61 4.00 -2.81 20.73
CA PRO A 61 4.83 -3.73 21.52
C PRO A 61 4.74 -5.19 21.03
N TYR A 62 3.73 -5.52 20.23
CA TYR A 62 3.53 -6.83 19.62
C TYR A 62 4.42 -7.08 18.38
N LEU A 63 5.16 -6.08 17.88
CA LEU A 63 6.04 -6.27 16.73
C LEU A 63 7.27 -7.12 17.12
N PRO A 64 7.75 -8.05 16.27
CA PRO A 64 8.75 -9.04 16.67
C PRO A 64 10.03 -8.47 17.26
N ILE A 65 10.55 -7.36 16.70
CA ILE A 65 11.78 -6.72 17.21
C ILE A 65 11.51 -5.93 18.49
N ALA A 66 10.34 -5.29 18.60
CA ALA A 66 9.95 -4.53 19.79
C ALA A 66 9.64 -5.44 20.99
N ALA A 67 8.98 -6.57 20.74
CA ALA A 67 8.66 -7.62 21.71
C ALA A 67 9.91 -8.37 22.22
N GLY A 68 10.98 -8.40 21.43
CA GLY A 68 12.19 -9.17 21.72
C GLY A 68 12.17 -10.60 21.19
N ASP A 69 11.11 -11.01 20.50
CA ASP A 69 10.99 -12.31 19.83
C ASP A 69 11.99 -12.48 18.68
N LEU A 70 12.45 -11.37 18.10
CA LEU A 70 13.46 -11.32 17.04
C LEU A 70 14.62 -10.42 17.43
N SER A 71 15.83 -10.98 17.53
CA SER A 71 17.04 -10.20 17.83
C SER A 71 17.37 -9.22 16.72
N VAL A 72 18.01 -8.09 17.07
CA VAL A 72 18.41 -7.06 16.10
C VAL A 72 19.40 -7.61 15.08
N GLN A 73 20.33 -8.49 15.48
CA GLN A 73 21.26 -9.12 14.55
C GLN A 73 20.51 -9.99 13.52
N LEU A 74 19.56 -10.81 13.97
CA LEU A 74 18.79 -11.67 13.08
C LEU A 74 17.86 -10.86 12.17
N ALA A 75 17.28 -9.76 12.68
CA ALA A 75 16.50 -8.84 11.87
C ALA A 75 17.32 -8.23 10.72
N TRP A 76 18.57 -7.81 10.98
CA TRP A 76 19.48 -7.34 9.94
C TRP A 76 19.81 -8.42 8.91
N LEU A 77 20.11 -9.65 9.35
CA LEU A 77 20.35 -10.78 8.44
C LEU A 77 19.16 -11.03 7.52
N LEU A 78 17.94 -11.05 8.07
CA LEU A 78 16.71 -11.25 7.30
C LEU A 78 16.46 -10.12 6.30
N VAL A 79 16.65 -8.86 6.73
CA VAL A 79 16.48 -7.68 5.86
C VAL A 79 17.48 -7.71 4.70
N LEU A 80 18.76 -7.99 4.95
CA LEU A 80 19.77 -8.10 3.91
C LEU A 80 19.52 -9.28 2.98
N PHE A 81 19.08 -10.42 3.53
CA PHE A 81 18.64 -11.57 2.74
C PHE A 81 17.48 -11.20 1.83
N PHE A 82 16.44 -10.51 2.32
CA PHE A 82 15.32 -10.08 1.51
C PHE A 82 15.74 -9.10 0.40
N ALA A 83 16.64 -8.15 0.70
CA ALA A 83 17.17 -7.24 -0.33
C ALA A 83 17.89 -8.01 -1.43
N GLY A 84 18.83 -8.90 -1.06
CA GLY A 84 19.61 -9.70 -2.00
C GLY A 84 18.75 -10.66 -2.81
N ALA A 85 17.95 -11.49 -2.14
CA ALA A 85 17.07 -12.47 -2.79
C ALA A 85 16.08 -11.81 -3.75
N GLY A 86 15.42 -10.73 -3.32
CA GLY A 86 14.48 -10.00 -4.18
C GLY A 86 15.17 -9.38 -5.39
N LEU A 87 16.34 -8.73 -5.20
CA LEU A 87 17.13 -8.13 -6.28
C LEU A 87 17.60 -9.19 -7.29
N SER A 88 18.10 -10.31 -6.80
CA SER A 88 18.51 -11.46 -7.60
C SER A 88 17.36 -11.99 -8.46
N ILE A 89 16.18 -12.20 -7.86
CA ILE A 89 15.00 -12.67 -8.59
C ILE A 89 14.62 -11.69 -9.71
N VAL A 90 14.56 -10.38 -9.43
CA VAL A 90 14.18 -9.41 -10.47
C VAL A 90 15.21 -9.32 -11.59
N ALA A 91 16.50 -9.31 -11.24
CA ALA A 91 17.59 -9.22 -12.21
C ALA A 91 17.61 -10.40 -13.19
N TRP A 92 17.38 -11.63 -12.71
CA TRP A 92 17.39 -12.81 -13.58
C TRP A 92 16.10 -13.00 -14.39
N ASN A 93 14.95 -12.49 -13.93
CA ASN A 93 13.66 -12.85 -14.54
C ASN A 93 12.96 -11.71 -15.29
N PHE A 94 13.21 -10.44 -14.94
CA PHE A 94 12.35 -9.32 -15.36
C PHE A 94 13.06 -8.20 -16.14
N GLY A 95 14.37 -8.34 -16.36
CA GLY A 95 15.16 -7.40 -17.17
C GLY A 95 15.48 -6.08 -16.46
N SER A 96 16.39 -5.30 -17.06
CA SER A 96 17.02 -4.13 -16.44
C SER A 96 16.01 -3.07 -15.97
N PHE A 97 14.97 -2.80 -16.74
CA PHE A 97 13.98 -1.77 -16.38
C PHE A 97 13.23 -2.10 -15.08
N ILE A 98 12.66 -3.30 -14.95
CA ILE A 98 11.99 -3.71 -13.72
C ILE A 98 12.98 -3.79 -12.55
N THR A 99 14.20 -4.26 -12.79
CA THR A 99 15.27 -4.23 -11.78
C THR A 99 15.55 -2.81 -11.29
N SER A 100 15.63 -1.81 -12.18
CA SER A 100 15.82 -0.40 -11.80
C SER A 100 14.66 0.14 -10.97
N LEU A 101 13.41 -0.17 -11.32
CA LEU A 101 12.24 0.23 -10.53
C LEU A 101 12.22 -0.43 -9.15
N TYR A 102 12.62 -1.69 -9.08
CA TYR A 102 12.74 -2.42 -7.81
C TYR A 102 13.84 -1.79 -6.92
N CYS A 103 15.01 -1.50 -7.49
CA CYS A 103 16.08 -0.78 -6.80
C CYS A 103 15.62 0.60 -6.31
N LEU A 104 14.86 1.34 -7.13
CA LEU A 104 14.27 2.62 -6.73
C LEU A 104 13.33 2.43 -5.53
N GLY A 105 12.48 1.40 -5.54
CA GLY A 105 11.61 1.07 -4.41
C GLY A 105 12.38 0.78 -3.11
N LEU A 106 13.46 -0.01 -3.19
CA LEU A 106 14.34 -0.26 -2.05
C LEU A 106 15.01 1.04 -1.57
N PHE A 107 15.56 1.83 -2.48
CA PHE A 107 16.20 3.11 -2.18
C PHE A 107 15.23 4.07 -1.47
N LEU A 108 14.01 4.23 -1.98
CA LEU A 108 12.98 5.08 -1.38
C LEU A 108 12.58 4.58 0.01
N GLY A 109 12.47 3.27 0.21
CA GLY A 109 12.26 2.67 1.53
C GLY A 109 13.40 2.94 2.52
N THR A 110 14.64 2.94 2.03
CA THR A 110 15.83 3.23 2.82
C THR A 110 15.87 4.68 3.28
N ILE A 111 15.77 5.64 2.36
CA ILE A 111 15.78 7.07 2.73
C ILE A 111 14.57 7.47 3.58
N TYR A 112 13.47 6.71 3.51
CA TYR A 112 12.31 6.88 4.38
C TYR A 112 12.64 6.61 5.85
N SER A 113 13.41 5.55 6.16
CA SER A 113 13.64 5.08 7.53
C SER A 113 15.02 5.44 8.10
N VAL A 114 16.06 5.50 7.27
CA VAL A 114 17.46 5.48 7.70
C VAL A 114 18.05 6.91 7.80
N PRO A 115 18.80 7.26 8.86
CA PRO A 115 19.55 8.52 8.94
C PRO A 115 20.64 8.63 7.85
N PRO A 116 21.01 9.84 7.38
CA PRO A 116 20.59 11.15 7.90
C PRO A 116 19.22 11.61 7.39
N PHE A 117 18.68 11.01 6.33
CA PHE A 117 17.46 11.50 5.68
C PHE A 117 16.20 11.27 6.51
N ARG A 118 15.93 10.00 6.90
CA ARG A 118 14.77 9.56 7.67
C ARG A 118 13.48 10.34 7.32
N LEU A 119 13.14 10.35 6.04
CA LEU A 119 12.11 11.23 5.46
C LEU A 119 10.71 11.00 6.02
N LYS A 120 10.47 9.86 6.70
CA LYS A 120 9.24 9.60 7.46
C LYS A 120 8.86 10.70 8.47
N ARG A 121 9.83 11.50 8.91
CA ARG A 121 9.65 12.63 9.83
C ARG A 121 8.96 13.84 9.17
N TYR A 122 9.04 13.97 7.85
CA TYR A 122 8.43 15.07 7.11
C TYR A 122 7.13 14.58 6.45
N PRO A 123 5.95 15.10 6.82
CA PRO A 123 4.68 14.56 6.34
C PRO A 123 4.55 14.51 4.81
N VAL A 124 5.00 15.57 4.12
CA VAL A 124 4.93 15.65 2.65
C VAL A 124 5.87 14.64 2.00
N ALA A 125 7.12 14.54 2.46
CA ALA A 125 8.07 13.57 1.89
C ALA A 125 7.63 12.12 2.17
N ALA A 126 7.10 11.85 3.37
CA ALA A 126 6.54 10.56 3.72
C ALA A 126 5.37 10.19 2.80
N PHE A 127 4.45 11.12 2.55
CA PHE A 127 3.36 10.95 1.59
C PHE A 127 3.90 10.63 0.19
N LEU A 128 4.79 11.46 -0.36
CA LEU A 128 5.32 11.28 -1.71
C LEU A 128 5.98 9.91 -1.89
N ILE A 129 6.72 9.42 -0.88
CA ILE A 129 7.33 8.09 -0.92
C ILE A 129 6.26 6.99 -0.90
N ILE A 130 5.27 7.07 -0.01
CA ILE A 130 4.22 6.04 0.09
C ILE A 130 3.39 6.03 -1.21
N ALA A 131 3.02 7.19 -1.72
CA ALA A 131 2.29 7.34 -2.98
C ALA A 131 3.11 6.81 -4.17
N THR A 132 4.40 7.10 -4.23
CA THR A 132 5.28 6.58 -5.29
C THR A 132 5.43 5.07 -5.20
N VAL A 133 5.77 4.52 -4.03
CA VAL A 133 6.08 3.09 -3.89
C VAL A 133 4.82 2.22 -3.92
N ARG A 134 3.82 2.53 -3.09
CA ARG A 134 2.57 1.74 -3.01
C ARG A 134 1.54 2.16 -4.04
N GLY A 135 1.41 3.45 -4.33
CA GLY A 135 0.41 3.98 -5.25
C GLY A 135 0.80 3.77 -6.71
N PHE A 136 2.01 4.17 -7.11
CA PHE A 136 2.42 4.13 -8.51
C PHE A 136 3.24 2.88 -8.88
N LEU A 137 4.43 2.72 -8.28
CA LEU A 137 5.43 1.72 -8.69
C LEU A 137 4.92 0.29 -8.61
N LEU A 138 4.14 -0.05 -7.58
CA LEU A 138 3.53 -1.38 -7.48
C LEU A 138 2.59 -1.64 -8.66
N ASN A 139 1.66 -0.70 -8.93
CA ASN A 139 0.65 -0.88 -9.96
C ASN A 139 1.25 -0.88 -11.37
N PHE A 140 2.04 0.14 -11.66
CA PHE A 140 2.75 0.26 -12.93
C PHE A 140 3.74 -0.89 -13.16
N GLY A 141 4.61 -1.17 -12.18
CA GLY A 141 5.69 -2.13 -12.30
C GLY A 141 5.19 -3.55 -12.51
N VAL A 142 4.16 -3.98 -11.77
CA VAL A 142 3.56 -5.30 -11.96
C VAL A 142 2.89 -5.40 -13.33
N TYR A 143 2.06 -4.42 -13.70
CA TYR A 143 1.39 -4.46 -15.00
C TYR A 143 2.38 -4.45 -16.18
N TYR A 144 3.42 -3.62 -16.11
CA TYR A 144 4.51 -3.63 -17.08
C TYR A 144 5.17 -5.00 -17.17
N ALA A 145 5.57 -5.57 -16.02
CA ALA A 145 6.23 -6.87 -15.96
C ALA A 145 5.34 -7.98 -16.54
N THR A 146 4.02 -7.94 -16.27
CA THR A 146 3.07 -8.92 -16.81
C THR A 146 2.90 -8.77 -18.32
N ARG A 147 2.73 -7.55 -18.84
CA ARG A 147 2.64 -7.33 -20.30
C ARG A 147 3.92 -7.74 -21.03
N ALA A 148 5.08 -7.40 -20.49
CA ALA A 148 6.36 -7.81 -21.03
C ALA A 148 6.52 -9.35 -21.01
N ALA A 149 6.03 -10.02 -19.95
CA ALA A 149 6.02 -11.48 -19.89
C ALA A 149 5.10 -12.11 -20.95
N LEU A 150 3.99 -11.44 -21.29
CA LEU A 150 3.08 -11.83 -22.38
C LEU A 150 3.64 -11.53 -23.78
N GLY A 151 4.83 -10.91 -23.89
CA GLY A 151 5.41 -10.49 -25.17
C GLY A 151 4.74 -9.27 -25.78
N LEU A 152 4.01 -8.49 -24.98
CA LEU A 152 3.28 -7.31 -25.42
C LEU A 152 4.05 -6.02 -25.11
N PRO A 153 3.98 -4.99 -25.98
CA PRO A 153 4.43 -3.66 -25.60
C PRO A 153 3.58 -3.10 -24.46
N PHE A 154 4.18 -2.24 -23.65
CA PHE A 154 3.45 -1.54 -22.60
C PHE A 154 2.42 -0.58 -23.21
N GLN A 155 1.18 -0.70 -22.75
CA GLN A 155 0.07 0.21 -23.06
C GLN A 155 -0.81 0.29 -21.83
N TRP A 156 -1.24 1.49 -21.46
CA TRP A 156 -2.18 1.67 -20.35
C TRP A 156 -3.55 1.11 -20.71
N SER A 157 -4.15 0.34 -19.81
CA SER A 157 -5.59 0.07 -19.83
C SER A 157 -6.30 1.04 -18.88
N SER A 158 -7.52 1.46 -19.23
CA SER A 158 -8.33 2.36 -18.41
C SER A 158 -8.51 1.87 -16.97
N PRO A 159 -8.76 0.56 -16.71
CA PRO A 159 -8.81 0.03 -15.35
C PRO A 159 -7.48 0.15 -14.61
N VAL A 160 -6.35 -0.14 -15.27
CA VAL A 160 -5.03 -0.07 -14.62
C VAL A 160 -4.65 1.38 -14.31
N ALA A 161 -4.96 2.31 -15.21
CA ALA A 161 -4.80 3.74 -14.95
C ALA A 161 -5.68 4.17 -13.76
N PHE A 162 -6.95 3.76 -13.75
CA PHE A 162 -7.89 4.00 -12.66
C PHE A 162 -7.36 3.50 -11.32
N ILE A 163 -7.00 2.21 -11.19
CA ILE A 163 -6.53 1.67 -9.90
C ILE A 163 -5.22 2.32 -9.46
N THR A 164 -4.34 2.67 -10.41
CA THR A 164 -3.09 3.37 -10.11
C THR A 164 -3.37 4.75 -9.49
N CYS A 165 -4.23 5.55 -10.13
CA CYS A 165 -4.64 6.85 -9.61
C CYS A 165 -5.39 6.72 -8.27
N PHE A 166 -6.35 5.81 -8.20
CA PHE A 166 -7.19 5.58 -7.04
C PHE A 166 -6.36 5.18 -5.81
N VAL A 167 -5.47 4.19 -5.95
CA VAL A 167 -4.60 3.71 -4.86
C VAL A 167 -3.52 4.74 -4.53
N THR A 168 -3.08 5.56 -5.47
CA THR A 168 -2.15 6.68 -5.19
C THR A 168 -2.81 7.75 -4.33
N LEU A 169 -4.07 8.09 -4.60
CA LEU A 169 -4.86 8.98 -3.73
C LEU A 169 -5.19 8.30 -2.40
N PHE A 170 -5.49 7.01 -2.39
CA PHE A 170 -5.68 6.24 -1.15
C PHE A 170 -4.40 6.25 -0.30
N ALA A 171 -3.21 6.14 -0.92
CA ALA A 171 -1.94 6.20 -0.22
C ALA A 171 -1.74 7.54 0.53
N LEU A 172 -2.33 8.64 0.05
CA LEU A 172 -2.40 9.90 0.80
C LEU A 172 -3.21 9.74 2.08
N VAL A 173 -4.40 9.12 1.99
CA VAL A 173 -5.25 8.85 3.14
C VAL A 173 -4.50 8.02 4.17
N ILE A 174 -3.86 6.92 3.75
CA ILE A 174 -3.03 6.08 4.62
C ILE A 174 -1.91 6.91 5.26
N ALA A 175 -1.21 7.75 4.49
CA ALA A 175 -0.12 8.57 5.01
C ALA A 175 -0.59 9.59 6.07
N ILE A 176 -1.80 10.16 5.90
CA ILE A 176 -2.42 11.08 6.85
C ILE A 176 -2.88 10.34 8.11
N THR A 177 -3.48 9.15 7.96
CA THR A 177 -4.08 8.41 9.08
C THR A 177 -3.11 7.46 9.78
N LYS A 178 -1.90 7.23 9.25
CA LYS A 178 -0.94 6.24 9.78
C LYS A 178 -0.58 6.45 11.26
N ASP A 179 -0.55 7.71 11.70
CA ASP A 179 -0.13 8.09 13.05
C ASP A 179 -1.32 8.11 14.03
N LEU A 180 -2.57 7.90 13.56
CA LEU A 180 -3.75 7.88 14.44
C LEU A 180 -3.62 6.87 15.61
N PRO A 181 -3.24 5.60 15.39
CA PRO A 181 -3.11 4.63 16.48
C PRO A 181 -1.99 4.97 17.47
N ASP A 182 -1.04 5.80 17.06
CA ASP A 182 0.19 6.11 17.77
C ASP A 182 0.05 7.42 18.60
N VAL A 183 -1.05 8.17 18.46
CA VAL A 183 -1.23 9.51 19.07
C VAL A 183 -1.01 9.56 20.58
N GLU A 184 -1.51 8.59 21.34
CA GLU A 184 -1.35 8.59 22.80
C GLU A 184 0.12 8.41 23.21
N GLY A 185 0.82 7.48 22.56
CA GLY A 185 2.24 7.27 22.80
C GLY A 185 3.06 8.47 22.34
N ASP A 186 2.77 8.99 21.16
CA ASP A 186 3.45 10.17 20.61
C ASP A 186 3.31 11.39 21.53
N ARG A 187 2.11 11.63 22.10
CA ARG A 187 1.90 12.69 23.10
C ARG A 187 2.73 12.49 24.36
N LYS A 188 2.77 11.26 24.88
CA LYS A 188 3.54 10.91 26.10
C LYS A 188 5.03 11.17 25.92
N PHE A 189 5.56 10.95 24.72
CA PHE A 189 6.97 11.12 24.39
C PHE A 189 7.27 12.42 23.62
N GLN A 190 6.34 13.37 23.58
CA GLN A 190 6.47 14.67 22.92
C GLN A 190 6.88 14.59 21.43
N ILE A 191 6.44 13.54 20.74
CA ILE A 191 6.67 13.35 19.31
C ILE A 191 5.62 14.18 18.55
N SER A 192 6.08 15.16 17.77
CA SER A 192 5.20 16.00 16.95
C SER A 192 4.82 15.29 15.64
N THR A 193 3.60 14.79 15.55
CA THR A 193 2.95 14.30 14.31
C THR A 193 1.76 15.17 13.90
N LEU A 194 1.25 14.99 12.67
CA LEU A 194 0.02 15.67 12.24
C LEU A 194 -1.16 15.37 13.17
N ALA A 195 -1.28 14.13 13.63
CA ALA A 195 -2.35 13.70 14.51
C ALA A 195 -2.23 14.27 15.94
N THR A 196 -1.01 14.43 16.47
CA THR A 196 -0.82 15.14 17.74
C THR A 196 -1.15 16.64 17.66
N LYS A 197 -0.87 17.28 16.50
CA LYS A 197 -1.07 18.72 16.28
C LYS A 197 -2.51 19.10 15.95
N LEU A 198 -3.13 18.39 15.01
CA LEU A 198 -4.48 18.70 14.52
C LEU A 198 -5.57 17.96 15.31
N GLY A 199 -5.20 16.93 16.07
CA GLY A 199 -6.12 16.11 16.85
C GLY A 199 -6.69 14.93 16.05
N VAL A 200 -7.00 13.85 16.78
CA VAL A 200 -7.50 12.58 16.23
C VAL A 200 -8.74 12.79 15.36
N ARG A 201 -9.73 13.54 15.87
CA ARG A 201 -10.98 13.85 15.17
C ARG A 201 -10.77 14.49 13.81
N ASN A 202 -9.96 15.55 13.75
CA ASN A 202 -9.74 16.28 12.50
C ASN A 202 -8.99 15.44 11.48
N ILE A 203 -8.00 14.64 11.91
CA ILE A 203 -7.29 13.72 11.01
C ILE A 203 -8.19 12.58 10.52
N ALA A 204 -9.03 12.02 11.38
CA ALA A 204 -9.98 10.98 10.99
C ALA A 204 -11.02 11.52 9.99
N LEU A 205 -11.57 12.71 10.22
CA LEU A 205 -12.50 13.36 9.30
C LEU A 205 -11.84 13.74 7.98
N LEU A 206 -10.61 14.27 8.00
CA LEU A 206 -9.86 14.60 6.80
C LEU A 206 -9.57 13.34 5.96
N GLY A 207 -9.09 12.27 6.60
CA GLY A 207 -8.83 11.00 5.94
C GLY A 207 -10.10 10.39 5.34
N SER A 208 -11.19 10.35 6.12
CA SER A 208 -12.50 9.88 5.64
C SER A 208 -13.06 10.73 4.50
N GLY A 209 -12.95 12.06 4.58
CA GLY A 209 -13.45 12.97 3.56
C GLY A 209 -12.71 12.82 2.24
N LEU A 210 -11.37 12.73 2.27
CA LEU A 210 -10.56 12.48 1.09
C LEU A 210 -10.87 11.11 0.46
N LEU A 211 -11.03 10.07 1.28
CA LEU A 211 -11.36 8.74 0.80
C LEU A 211 -12.78 8.68 0.22
N LEU A 212 -13.75 9.33 0.86
CA LEU A 212 -15.11 9.44 0.35
C LEU A 212 -15.17 10.17 -0.99
N ALA A 213 -14.43 11.27 -1.14
CA ALA A 213 -14.30 11.98 -2.40
C ALA A 213 -13.71 11.06 -3.49
N ASN A 214 -12.69 10.26 -3.15
CA ASN A 214 -12.10 9.29 -4.07
C ASN A 214 -13.14 8.22 -4.51
N TYR A 215 -13.99 7.75 -3.59
CA TYR A 215 -15.10 6.84 -3.91
C TYR A 215 -16.15 7.46 -4.83
N LEU A 216 -16.53 8.71 -4.58
CA LEU A 216 -17.47 9.44 -5.44
C LEU A 216 -16.91 9.63 -6.85
N VAL A 217 -15.61 9.95 -6.95
CA VAL A 217 -14.92 10.03 -8.25
C VAL A 217 -14.92 8.68 -8.96
N ALA A 218 -14.68 7.57 -8.26
CA ALA A 218 -14.76 6.23 -8.86
C ALA A 218 -16.16 5.91 -9.41
N ILE A 219 -17.21 6.20 -8.64
CA ILE A 219 -18.60 6.04 -9.10
C ILE A 219 -18.88 6.91 -10.32
N PHE A 220 -18.44 8.18 -10.31
CA PHE A 220 -18.58 9.08 -11.44
C PHE A 220 -17.85 8.57 -12.69
N VAL A 221 -16.61 8.09 -12.55
CA VAL A 221 -15.82 7.53 -13.66
C VAL A 221 -16.53 6.33 -14.29
N ALA A 222 -17.16 5.47 -13.49
CA ALA A 222 -17.94 4.35 -14.00
C ALA A 222 -19.11 4.82 -14.89
N PHE A 223 -19.78 5.92 -14.53
CA PHE A 223 -20.84 6.52 -15.34
C PHE A 223 -20.33 7.26 -16.57
N TYR A 224 -19.19 7.93 -16.45
CA TYR A 224 -18.58 8.72 -17.52
C TYR A 224 -17.97 7.85 -18.62
N LEU A 225 -17.43 6.68 -18.27
CA LEU A 225 -16.78 5.73 -19.19
C LEU A 225 -17.45 4.35 -19.17
N PRO A 226 -18.74 4.24 -19.57
CA PRO A 226 -19.51 2.99 -19.49
C PRO A 226 -18.94 1.84 -20.34
N GLN A 227 -18.16 2.17 -21.38
CA GLN A 227 -17.55 1.18 -22.26
C GLN A 227 -16.26 0.58 -21.68
N GLU A 228 -15.61 1.30 -20.77
CA GLU A 228 -14.33 0.90 -20.17
C GLU A 228 -14.52 0.15 -18.84
N PHE A 229 -15.66 0.36 -18.16
CA PHE A 229 -15.92 -0.13 -16.81
C PHE A 229 -17.28 -0.83 -16.69
N ARG A 230 -17.29 -1.94 -15.94
CA ARG A 230 -18.51 -2.67 -15.58
C ARG A 230 -19.26 -1.95 -14.46
N GLN A 231 -20.16 -1.06 -14.85
CA GLN A 231 -20.98 -0.26 -13.93
C GLN A 231 -21.74 -1.10 -12.89
N SER A 232 -22.25 -2.25 -13.29
CA SER A 232 -22.99 -3.18 -12.42
C SER A 232 -22.15 -3.74 -11.26
N ILE A 233 -20.83 -3.63 -11.33
CA ILE A 233 -19.90 -4.05 -10.27
C ILE A 233 -19.28 -2.82 -9.61
N MET A 234 -18.73 -1.90 -10.41
CA MET A 234 -17.97 -0.76 -9.92
C MET A 234 -18.82 0.17 -9.06
N VAL A 235 -20.03 0.52 -9.49
CA VAL A 235 -20.91 1.44 -8.75
C VAL A 235 -21.34 0.86 -7.40
N PRO A 236 -21.98 -0.32 -7.32
CA PRO A 236 -22.41 -0.86 -6.03
C PRO A 236 -21.24 -1.19 -5.10
N ALA A 237 -20.11 -1.65 -5.63
CA ALA A 237 -18.93 -1.94 -4.81
C ALA A 237 -18.39 -0.67 -4.13
N HIS A 238 -18.13 0.40 -4.89
CA HIS A 238 -17.61 1.65 -4.32
C HIS A 238 -18.65 2.35 -3.43
N ALA A 239 -19.94 2.26 -3.75
CA ALA A 239 -21.02 2.78 -2.89
C ALA A 239 -21.09 2.03 -1.55
N LEU A 240 -20.93 0.70 -1.55
CA LEU A 240 -20.90 -0.11 -0.33
C LEU A 240 -19.67 0.24 0.53
N LEU A 241 -18.49 0.36 -0.08
CA LEU A 241 -17.26 0.73 0.61
C LEU A 241 -17.33 2.15 1.19
N ALA A 242 -17.89 3.11 0.44
CA ALA A 242 -18.15 4.46 0.91
C ALA A 242 -19.12 4.49 2.10
N SER A 243 -20.21 3.72 2.03
CA SER A 243 -21.19 3.60 3.11
C SER A 243 -20.55 2.97 4.36
N GLY A 244 -19.72 1.95 4.18
CA GLY A 244 -18.95 1.33 5.25
C GLY A 244 -17.99 2.30 5.93
N LEU A 245 -17.30 3.15 5.15
CA LEU A 245 -16.43 4.21 5.67
C LEU A 245 -17.21 5.23 6.52
N ILE A 246 -18.35 5.71 6.01
CA ILE A 246 -19.20 6.65 6.75
C ILE A 246 -19.66 6.04 8.07
N PHE A 247 -20.11 4.79 8.03
CA PHE A 247 -20.55 4.06 9.22
C PHE A 247 -19.42 3.90 10.25
N GLN A 248 -18.21 3.56 9.80
CA GLN A 248 -17.06 3.40 10.69
C GLN A 248 -16.55 4.73 11.25
N ALA A 249 -16.62 5.81 10.48
CA ALA A 249 -16.34 7.16 10.98
C ALA A 249 -17.36 7.59 12.05
N TRP A 250 -18.64 7.23 11.85
CA TRP A 250 -19.69 7.47 12.85
C TRP A 250 -19.45 6.66 14.14
N ILE A 251 -19.12 5.37 14.04
CA ILE A 251 -18.75 4.55 15.21
C ILE A 251 -17.58 5.18 15.98
N LEU A 252 -16.56 5.66 15.26
CA LEU A 252 -15.39 6.29 15.88
C LEU A 252 -15.77 7.56 16.67
N GLU A 253 -16.63 8.41 16.10
CA GLU A 253 -17.15 9.61 16.79
C GLU A 253 -17.96 9.23 18.03
N GLN A 254 -18.86 8.24 17.93
CA GLN A 254 -19.67 7.77 19.07
C GLN A 254 -18.81 7.17 20.20
N ALA A 255 -17.71 6.52 19.83
CA ALA A 255 -16.75 5.95 20.77
C ALA A 255 -15.79 7.00 21.37
N ASN A 256 -16.04 8.30 21.15
CA ASN A 256 -15.21 9.41 21.66
C ASN A 256 -13.71 9.22 21.41
N TYR A 257 -13.34 8.62 20.27
CA TYR A 257 -11.94 8.43 19.89
C TYR A 257 -11.09 7.66 20.91
N THR A 258 -11.67 6.65 21.58
CA THR A 258 -10.88 5.72 22.40
C THR A 258 -9.79 5.02 21.58
N LYS A 259 -8.68 4.64 22.23
CA LYS A 259 -7.56 3.95 21.58
C LYS A 259 -8.00 2.74 20.75
N ASP A 260 -8.88 1.91 21.30
CA ASP A 260 -9.37 0.71 20.62
C ASP A 260 -10.23 1.07 19.40
N ALA A 261 -11.09 2.09 19.51
CA ALA A 261 -11.88 2.57 18.38
C ALA A 261 -11.00 3.15 17.26
N ILE A 262 -9.96 3.90 17.60
CA ILE A 262 -8.97 4.42 16.64
C ILE A 262 -8.27 3.27 15.93
N LEU A 263 -7.83 2.25 16.68
CA LEU A 263 -7.16 1.08 16.11
C LEU A 263 -8.08 0.29 15.18
N GLN A 264 -9.34 0.11 15.54
CA GLN A 264 -10.35 -0.54 14.71
C GLN A 264 -10.62 0.25 13.42
N PHE A 265 -10.83 1.57 13.54
CA PHE A 265 -11.02 2.46 12.39
C PHE A 265 -9.81 2.44 11.44
N TYR A 266 -8.59 2.53 11.97
CA TYR A 266 -7.38 2.46 11.16
C TYR A 266 -7.22 1.10 10.46
N ARG A 267 -7.53 -0.01 11.15
CA ARG A 267 -7.58 -1.34 10.53
C ARG A 267 -8.63 -1.41 9.43
N PHE A 268 -9.78 -0.78 9.62
CA PHE A 268 -10.84 -0.72 8.62
C PHE A 268 -10.39 0.02 7.36
N ILE A 269 -9.66 1.15 7.48
CA ILE A 269 -9.05 1.84 6.32
C ILE A 269 -8.17 0.88 5.51
N TRP A 270 -7.36 0.05 6.15
CA TRP A 270 -6.57 -0.97 5.46
C TRP A 270 -7.42 -2.05 4.81
N ASN A 271 -8.53 -2.46 5.43
CA ASN A 271 -9.44 -3.44 4.85
C ASN A 271 -10.12 -2.88 3.58
N LEU A 272 -10.52 -1.60 3.59
CA LEU A 272 -11.01 -0.91 2.39
C LEU A 272 -9.96 -0.95 1.28
N PHE A 273 -8.70 -0.60 1.59
CA PHE A 273 -7.59 -0.66 0.64
C PHE A 273 -7.42 -2.07 0.02
N TYR A 274 -7.57 -3.12 0.82
CA TYR A 274 -7.52 -4.50 0.31
C TYR A 274 -8.74 -4.84 -0.54
N ALA A 275 -9.93 -4.37 -0.18
CA ALA A 275 -11.15 -4.58 -0.94
C ALA A 275 -11.04 -4.02 -2.37
N GLU A 276 -10.36 -2.88 -2.56
CA GLU A 276 -10.14 -2.30 -3.90
C GLU A 276 -9.44 -3.29 -4.84
N TYR A 277 -8.41 -3.98 -4.35
CA TYR A 277 -7.69 -4.95 -5.14
C TYR A 277 -8.47 -6.25 -5.37
N LEU A 278 -9.50 -6.55 -4.57
CA LEU A 278 -10.42 -7.65 -4.83
C LEU A 278 -11.44 -7.29 -5.91
N VAL A 279 -11.93 -6.05 -5.90
CA VAL A 279 -12.90 -5.53 -6.87
C VAL A 279 -12.24 -5.25 -8.22
N PHE A 280 -11.00 -4.77 -8.22
CA PHE A 280 -10.28 -4.30 -9.40
C PHE A 280 -10.26 -5.25 -10.62
N PRO A 281 -10.02 -6.57 -10.49
CA PRO A 281 -10.02 -7.45 -11.65
C PRO A 281 -11.39 -7.56 -12.34
N LEU A 282 -12.47 -7.27 -11.61
CA LEU A 282 -13.85 -7.45 -12.02
C LEU A 282 -14.49 -6.21 -12.63
N ILE A 283 -13.91 -5.01 -12.42
CA ILE A 283 -14.44 -3.74 -12.95
C ILE A 283 -14.09 -3.52 -14.41
#